data_AF-A0A958VEH8-F1
#
_entry.id   AF-A0A958VEH8-F1
#
_cell.length_a   1.000
_cell.length_b   1.000
_cell.length_c   1.000
_cell.angle_alpha   90.00
_cell.angle_beta   90.00
_cell.angle_gamma   90.00
#
_symmetry.space_group_name_H-M   'P 1'
#
loop_
_entity.id
_entity.type
_entity.pdbx_description
1 polymer ?
#
loop_
_entity_poly.entity_id
_entity_poly.type
_entity_poly.pdbx_seq_one_letter_code
_entity_poly.pdbx_strand_id
1 'polypeptide(L)'
;MPVLSDYPKYNPNDLQTYFSNEDFIQKSIQQIQKNLAQFGYEFQPRLQDNDMLDNLIEELNPIVSDFIENHGEKFMAYLYQVDLNERQLAEQEYGEDYLSNVSFKIIKREAQKIYFQFLMANKKI
;
A
#
# COMPACT_ATOMS: atom_id res chain seq x y z
N MET A 1 7.31 -19.38 -17.82
CA MET A 1 6.65 -18.38 -16.95
C MET A 1 5.60 -19.11 -16.13
N PRO A 2 5.56 -18.97 -14.80
CA PRO A 2 4.55 -19.65 -13.98
C PRO A 2 3.18 -19.08 -14.30
N VAL A 3 2.18 -19.95 -14.39
CA VAL A 3 0.77 -19.58 -14.59
C VAL A 3 0.27 -18.95 -13.29
N LEU A 4 -0.33 -17.76 -13.38
CA LEU A 4 -0.83 -16.99 -12.23
C LEU A 4 -1.94 -17.69 -11.42
N SER A 5 -2.35 -18.90 -11.79
CA SER A 5 -3.45 -19.67 -11.17
C SER A 5 -3.09 -20.35 -9.84
N ASP A 6 -1.80 -20.47 -9.50
CA ASP A 6 -1.34 -21.28 -8.37
C ASP A 6 -0.99 -20.46 -7.11
N TYR A 7 -1.25 -19.15 -7.14
CA TYR A 7 -1.09 -18.28 -5.98
C TYR A 7 -2.30 -18.37 -5.05
N PRO A 8 -2.10 -18.42 -3.72
CA PRO A 8 -3.21 -18.29 -2.78
C PRO A 8 -4.02 -17.05 -3.15
N LYS A 9 -5.32 -17.23 -3.36
CA LYS A 9 -6.22 -16.13 -3.70
C LYS A 9 -6.15 -15.11 -2.56
N TYR A 10 -5.54 -13.97 -2.82
CA TYR A 10 -5.61 -12.82 -1.93
C TYR A 10 -7.09 -12.43 -1.78
N ASN A 11 -7.64 -12.56 -0.58
CA ASN A 11 -8.98 -12.09 -0.26
C ASN A 11 -8.87 -10.67 0.34
N PRO A 12 -9.37 -9.64 -0.35
CA PRO A 12 -9.30 -8.25 0.10
C PRO A 12 -9.86 -7.99 1.50
N ASN A 13 -10.85 -8.77 1.93
CA ASN A 13 -11.49 -8.63 3.23
C ASN A 13 -10.61 -9.11 4.39
N ASP A 14 -9.49 -9.77 4.12
CA ASP A 14 -8.59 -10.30 5.15
C ASP A 14 -7.44 -9.34 5.49
N LEU A 15 -7.31 -8.19 4.82
CA LEU A 15 -6.27 -7.20 5.10
C LEU A 15 -6.23 -6.79 6.57
N GLN A 16 -7.39 -6.49 7.15
CA GLN A 16 -7.51 -6.08 8.55
C GLN A 16 -7.05 -7.21 9.49
N THR A 17 -7.34 -8.46 9.13
CA THR A 17 -6.85 -9.67 9.81
C THR A 17 -5.33 -9.80 9.73
N TYR A 18 -4.71 -9.46 8.60
CA TYR A 18 -3.24 -9.48 8.45
C TYR A 18 -2.55 -8.30 9.14
N PHE A 19 -3.21 -7.14 9.22
CA PHE A 19 -2.80 -5.98 10.02
C PHE A 19 -2.99 -6.19 11.54
N SER A 20 -3.26 -7.41 11.98
CA SER A 20 -3.16 -7.85 13.37
C SER A 20 -1.79 -8.51 13.69
N ASN A 21 -0.92 -8.70 12.69
CA ASN A 21 0.42 -9.26 12.85
C ASN A 21 1.47 -8.16 12.77
N GLU A 22 2.17 -7.90 13.88
CA GLU A 22 3.14 -6.81 14.02
C GLU A 22 4.28 -6.90 12.98
N ASP A 23 4.86 -8.07 12.74
CA ASP A 23 5.93 -8.25 11.76
C ASP A 23 5.48 -7.93 10.32
N PHE A 24 4.24 -8.30 9.98
CA PHE A 24 3.65 -8.01 8.69
C PHE A 24 3.43 -6.50 8.51
N ILE A 25 2.93 -5.84 9.53
CA ILE A 25 2.71 -4.39 9.57
C ILE A 25 4.05 -3.66 9.38
N GLN A 26 5.06 -4.01 10.19
CA GLN A 26 6.38 -3.39 10.10
C GLN A 26 6.99 -3.52 8.71
N LYS A 27 6.93 -4.71 8.12
CA LYS A 27 7.45 -4.92 6.76
C LYS A 27 6.67 -4.15 5.69
N SER A 28 5.35 -4.04 5.85
CA SER A 28 4.51 -3.24 4.95
C SER A 28 4.87 -1.75 5.03
N ILE A 29 5.08 -1.22 6.25
CA ILE A 29 5.52 0.15 6.48
C ILE A 29 6.90 0.39 5.86
N GLN A 30 7.88 -0.48 6.14
CA GLN A 30 9.24 -0.37 5.58
C GLN A 30 9.23 -0.34 4.04
N GLN A 31 8.34 -1.12 3.43
CA GLN A 31 8.20 -1.18 1.99
C GLN A 31 7.59 0.12 1.43
N ILE A 32 6.58 0.69 2.09
CA ILE A 32 6.03 2.02 1.74
C ILE A 32 7.11 3.09 1.87
N GLN A 33 7.83 3.12 3.01
CA GLN A 33 8.93 4.04 3.28
C GLN A 33 10.00 4.00 2.19
N LYS A 34 10.44 2.80 1.81
CA LYS A 34 11.46 2.60 0.78
C LYS A 34 11.01 3.18 -0.56
N ASN A 35 9.76 2.94 -0.96
CA ASN A 35 9.27 3.46 -2.23
C ASN A 35 9.12 4.97 -2.20
N LEU A 36 8.55 5.56 -1.14
CA LEU A 36 8.39 7.01 -0.98
C LEU A 36 9.74 7.75 -0.95
N ALA A 37 10.75 7.19 -0.29
CA ALA A 37 12.09 7.77 -0.21
C ALA A 37 12.74 7.95 -1.59
N GLN A 38 12.43 7.09 -2.58
CA GLN A 38 12.92 7.24 -3.95
C GLN A 38 12.40 8.50 -4.64
N PHE A 39 11.29 9.05 -4.15
CA PHE A 39 10.67 10.27 -4.67
C PHE A 39 10.94 11.49 -3.79
N GLY A 40 11.74 11.33 -2.72
CA GLY A 40 12.13 12.40 -1.80
C GLY A 40 11.19 12.60 -0.62
N TYR A 41 10.31 11.64 -0.32
CA TYR A 41 9.39 11.73 0.80
C TYR A 41 9.82 10.83 1.96
N GLU A 42 9.72 11.38 3.17
CA GLU A 42 9.89 10.62 4.39
C GLU A 42 8.52 10.25 4.96
N PHE A 43 8.34 8.97 5.28
CA PHE A 43 7.13 8.45 5.92
C PHE A 43 7.52 7.78 7.22
N GLN A 44 7.02 8.26 8.35
CA GLN A 44 7.35 7.72 9.68
C GLN A 44 6.06 7.59 10.50
N PRO A 45 5.20 6.63 10.13
CA PRO A 45 3.89 6.52 10.76
C PRO A 45 4.02 6.17 12.23
N ARG A 46 3.15 6.73 13.07
CA ARG A 46 3.07 6.33 14.48
C ARG A 46 2.32 5.03 14.58
N LEU A 47 2.96 4.04 15.21
CA LEU A 47 2.36 2.77 15.56
C LEU A 47 1.54 2.99 16.84
N GLN A 48 0.31 3.45 16.72
CA GLN A 48 -0.64 3.50 17.84
C GLN A 48 -1.51 2.26 17.82
N ASP A 49 -1.78 1.70 19.01
CA ASP A 49 -2.59 0.49 19.16
C ASP A 49 -4.08 0.76 18.88
N ASN A 50 -4.73 -0.26 18.30
CA ASN A 50 -6.02 -0.25 17.60
C ASN A 50 -6.02 0.55 16.28
N ASP A 51 -6.63 -0.03 15.25
CA ASP A 51 -6.89 0.59 13.94
C ASP A 51 -5.65 1.04 13.13
N MET A 52 -4.59 0.22 13.14
CA MET A 52 -3.33 0.46 12.40
C MET A 52 -3.52 0.83 10.93
N LEU A 53 -4.48 0.20 10.24
CA LEU A 53 -4.75 0.49 8.83
C LEU A 53 -5.26 1.93 8.63
N ASP A 54 -6.18 2.37 9.49
CA ASP A 54 -6.76 3.71 9.41
C ASP A 54 -5.73 4.77 9.76
N ASN A 55 -4.92 4.52 10.80
CA ASN A 55 -3.78 5.39 11.15
C ASN A 55 -2.80 5.54 9.97
N LEU A 56 -2.48 4.44 9.28
CA LEU A 56 -1.60 4.50 8.10
C LEU A 56 -2.21 5.27 6.94
N ILE A 57 -3.52 5.15 6.72
CA ILE A 57 -4.23 5.95 5.71
C ILE A 57 -4.15 7.43 6.06
N GLU A 58 -4.49 7.80 7.29
CA GLU A 58 -4.46 9.18 7.76
C GLU A 58 -3.06 9.80 7.65
N GLU A 59 -2.02 9.06 8.02
CA GLU A 59 -0.65 9.55 7.95
C GLU A 59 -0.08 9.57 6.51
N LEU A 60 -0.61 8.75 5.60
CA LEU A 60 -0.19 8.74 4.19
C LEU A 60 -0.92 9.80 3.35
N ASN A 61 -2.15 10.16 3.72
CA ASN A 61 -2.95 11.18 3.04
C ASN A 61 -2.22 12.51 2.75
N PRO A 62 -1.52 13.17 3.70
CA PRO A 62 -0.84 14.43 3.40
C PRO A 62 0.28 14.27 2.36
N ILE A 63 0.98 13.13 2.35
CA ILE A 63 2.02 12.83 1.35
C ILE A 63 1.38 12.65 -0.02
N VAL A 64 0.29 11.88 -0.10
CA VAL A 64 -0.44 11.63 -1.36
C VAL A 64 -1.05 12.93 -1.90
N SER A 65 -1.61 13.79 -1.04
CA SER A 65 -2.15 15.10 -1.43
C SER A 65 -1.07 15.96 -2.07
N ASP A 66 0.10 16.09 -1.41
CA ASP A 66 1.22 16.85 -1.94
C ASP A 66 1.74 16.29 -3.28
N PHE A 67 1.82 14.96 -3.40
CA PHE A 67 2.19 14.30 -4.65
C PHE A 67 1.25 14.67 -5.81
N ILE A 68 -0.05 14.64 -5.57
CA ILE A 68 -1.07 14.92 -6.57
C ILE A 68 -1.06 16.40 -6.95
N GLU A 69 -1.03 17.29 -5.96
CA GLU A 69 -1.16 18.73 -6.15
C GLU A 69 0.10 19.38 -6.71
N ASN A 70 1.28 18.98 -6.21
CA ASN A 70 2.54 19.66 -6.49
C ASN A 70 3.46 18.86 -7.41
N HIS A 71 3.26 17.54 -7.54
CA HIS A 71 4.22 16.64 -8.15
C HIS A 71 3.60 15.51 -9.02
N GLY A 72 2.58 15.84 -9.83
CA GLY A 72 1.79 14.86 -10.59
C GLY A 72 2.58 13.85 -11.43
N GLU A 73 3.67 14.26 -12.10
CA GLU A 73 4.53 13.32 -12.85
C GLU A 73 5.22 12.28 -11.94
N LYS A 74 5.71 12.72 -10.77
CA LYS A 74 6.29 11.83 -9.76
C LYS A 74 5.21 10.92 -9.18
N PHE A 75 3.98 11.43 -9.00
CA PHE A 75 2.86 10.64 -8.52
C PHE A 75 2.56 9.48 -9.47
N MET A 76 2.49 9.75 -10.78
CA MET A 76 2.30 8.69 -11.77
C MET A 76 3.43 7.67 -11.73
N ALA A 77 4.69 8.11 -11.67
CA ALA A 77 5.84 7.21 -11.54
C ALA A 77 5.78 6.37 -10.26
N TYR A 78 5.35 6.95 -9.14
CA TYR A 78 5.14 6.25 -7.88
C TYR A 78 4.03 5.20 -7.98
N LEU A 79 2.89 5.51 -8.60
CA LEU A 79 1.82 4.55 -8.82
C LEU A 79 2.31 3.33 -9.63
N TYR A 80 3.09 3.56 -10.70
CA TYR A 80 3.69 2.45 -11.45
C TYR A 80 4.61 1.58 -10.58
N GLN A 81 5.44 2.19 -9.72
CA GLN A 81 6.32 1.46 -8.78
C GLN A 81 5.51 0.61 -7.77
N VAL A 82 4.33 1.10 -7.38
CA VAL A 82 3.40 0.41 -6.47
C VAL A 82 2.49 -0.60 -7.21
N ASP A 83 2.69 -0.76 -8.52
CA ASP A 83 1.87 -1.57 -9.44
C ASP A 83 0.41 -1.09 -9.57
N LEU A 84 0.12 0.18 -9.28
CA LEU A 84 -1.19 0.82 -9.46
C LEU A 84 -1.26 1.52 -10.82
N ASN A 85 -2.44 1.46 -11.46
CA ASN A 85 -2.71 2.21 -12.69
C ASN A 85 -3.88 3.18 -12.50
N GLU A 86 -3.96 4.21 -13.36
CA GLU A 86 -5.01 5.24 -13.29
C GLU A 86 -6.43 4.67 -13.33
N ARG A 87 -6.67 3.60 -14.10
CA ARG A 87 -7.99 2.95 -14.15
C ARG A 87 -8.41 2.42 -12.78
N GLN A 88 -7.47 1.82 -12.05
CA GLN A 88 -7.70 1.33 -10.69
C GLN A 88 -7.94 2.47 -9.69
N LEU A 89 -7.51 3.70 -9.99
CA LEU A 89 -7.85 4.88 -9.18
C LEU A 89 -9.21 5.45 -9.58
N ALA A 90 -9.51 5.50 -10.88
CA ALA A 90 -10.74 6.07 -11.45
C ALA A 90 -12.01 5.24 -11.22
N GLU A 91 -11.88 3.96 -10.83
CA GLU A 91 -13.00 3.08 -10.48
C GLU A 91 -13.82 3.54 -9.26
N GLN A 92 -13.36 4.56 -8.51
CA GLN A 92 -14.15 5.23 -7.49
C GLN A 92 -14.20 6.73 -7.78
N GLU A 93 -15.43 7.25 -7.87
CA GLU A 93 -15.71 8.64 -8.22
C GLU A 93 -14.90 9.62 -7.36
N TYR A 94 -14.44 10.69 -8.00
CA TYR A 94 -13.89 11.86 -7.31
C TYR A 94 -14.91 12.34 -6.27
N GLY A 95 -14.52 12.34 -5.00
CA GLY A 95 -15.39 12.66 -3.85
C GLY A 95 -14.58 12.92 -2.58
N GLU A 96 -15.25 13.20 -1.47
CA GLU A 96 -14.62 13.58 -0.19
C GLU A 96 -13.59 12.55 0.32
N ASP A 97 -13.70 11.28 -0.11
CA ASP A 97 -12.82 10.19 0.29
C ASP A 97 -11.72 9.82 -0.73
N TYR A 98 -11.54 10.59 -1.81
CA TYR A 98 -10.60 10.22 -2.89
C TYR A 98 -9.17 9.97 -2.36
N LEU A 99 -8.64 10.87 -1.53
CA LEU A 99 -7.30 10.74 -0.95
C LEU A 99 -7.16 9.48 -0.10
N SER A 100 -8.10 9.25 0.81
CA SER A 100 -8.12 8.06 1.66
C SER A 100 -8.19 6.77 0.84
N ASN A 101 -8.98 6.76 -0.24
CA ASN A 101 -9.07 5.62 -1.15
C ASN A 101 -7.76 5.35 -1.90
N VAL A 102 -7.07 6.41 -2.36
CA VAL A 102 -5.75 6.30 -2.99
C VAL A 102 -4.72 5.76 -2.00
N SER A 103 -4.64 6.35 -0.80
CA SER A 103 -3.76 5.90 0.29
C SER A 103 -4.00 4.44 0.65
N PHE A 104 -5.26 4.05 0.83
CA PHE A 104 -5.64 2.66 1.08
C PHE A 104 -5.18 1.72 -0.03
N LYS A 105 -5.38 2.08 -1.31
CA LYS A 105 -4.94 1.27 -2.46
C LYS A 105 -3.42 1.09 -2.49
N ILE A 106 -2.66 2.14 -2.18
CA ILE A 106 -1.20 2.08 -2.06
C ILE A 106 -0.80 1.10 -0.95
N ILE A 107 -1.32 1.29 0.26
CA ILE A 107 -1.02 0.43 1.42
C ILE A 107 -1.36 -1.02 1.10
N LYS A 108 -2.53 -1.25 0.51
CA LYS A 108 -3.01 -2.58 0.09
C LYS A 108 -2.04 -3.26 -0.87
N ARG A 109 -1.53 -2.57 -1.89
CA ARG A 109 -0.60 -3.17 -2.86
C ARG A 109 0.75 -3.49 -2.24
N GLU A 110 1.29 -2.61 -1.41
CA GLU A 110 2.56 -2.91 -0.73
C GLU A 110 2.41 -4.05 0.28
N ALA A 111 1.32 -4.08 1.04
CA ALA A 111 0.98 -5.18 1.93
C ALA A 111 0.82 -6.52 1.17
N GLN A 112 0.19 -6.51 -0.02
CA GLN A 112 0.11 -7.69 -0.89
C GLN A 112 1.49 -8.23 -1.29
N LYS A 113 2.43 -7.35 -1.67
CA LYS A 113 3.80 -7.76 -2.03
C LYS A 113 4.49 -8.44 -0.86
N ILE A 114 4.37 -7.89 0.35
CA ILE A 114 4.90 -8.48 1.57
C ILE A 114 4.24 -9.83 1.87
N TYR A 115 2.92 -9.93 1.72
CA TYR A 115 2.19 -11.17 1.92
C TYR A 115 2.71 -12.29 1.00
N PHE A 116 2.92 -12.00 -0.29
CA PHE A 116 3.50 -12.96 -1.22
C PHE A 116 4.92 -13.38 -0.82
N GLN A 117 5.76 -12.46 -0.31
CA GLN A 117 7.08 -12.80 0.21
C GLN A 117 7.00 -13.75 1.41
N PHE A 118 6.09 -13.49 2.36
CA PHE A 118 5.86 -14.39 3.50
C PHE A 118 5.41 -15.79 3.06
N LEU A 119 4.47 -15.86 2.11
CA LEU A 119 4.02 -17.15 1.57
C LEU A 119 5.15 -17.92 0.88
N MET A 120 5.97 -17.24 0.08
CA MET A 120 7.11 -17.86 -0.61
C MET A 120 8.20 -18.30 0.36
N ALA A 121 8.47 -17.53 1.42
CA ALA A 121 9.47 -17.89 2.43
C ALA A 121 9.04 -19.09 3.29
N ASN A 122 7.75 -19.20 3.59
CA ASN A 122 7.19 -20.32 4.36
C ASN A 122 6.92 -21.57 3.49
N LYS A 123 6.80 -21.42 2.17
CA LYS A 123 6.94 -22.51 1.20
C LYS A 123 8.43 -22.80 0.95
N LYS A 124 9.15 -23.28 1.97
CA LYS A 124 10.35 -24.09 1.70
C LYS A 124 9.88 -25.35 0.94
N ILE A 125 9.99 -25.29 -0.38
CA ILE A 125 10.00 -26.46 -1.28
C ILE A 125 11.35 -27.16 -1.07
#